data_AF-A0A957X2H0-F1
#
_entry.id   AF-A0A957X2H0-F1
#
_cell.length_a   1.000
_cell.length_b   1.000
_cell.length_c   1.000
_cell.angle_alpha   90.00
_cell.angle_beta   90.00
_cell.angle_gamma   90.00
#
_symmetry.space_group_name_H-M   'P 1'
#
loop_
_entity.id
_entity.type
_entity.pdbx_description
1 polymer ?
#
loop_
_entity_poly.entity_id
_entity_poly.type
_entity_poly.pdbx_seq_one_letter_code
_entity_poly.pdbx_strand_id
1 'polypeptide(L)' 'MTPTQSPLGDFTGQSDIGNLHHVGSCTYDADGQIYTITAAGANIWGDHDDFHYLWRHMRGNFIVT' A
#
# COMPACT_ATOMS: atom_id res chain seq x y z
N MET A 1 16.58 20.22 -8.96
CA MET A 1 15.42 19.44 -9.44
C MET A 1 14.65 19.02 -8.20
N THR A 2 13.42 19.49 -8.01
CA THR A 2 12.58 19.14 -6.86
C THR A 2 12.22 17.65 -6.95
N PRO A 3 12.49 16.81 -5.94
CA PRO A 3 12.02 15.44 -5.97
C PRO A 3 10.50 15.45 -6.08
N THR A 4 9.96 14.86 -7.13
CA THR A 4 8.52 14.69 -7.31
C THR A 4 8.04 13.77 -6.21
N GLN A 5 7.27 14.29 -5.26
CA GLN A 5 6.74 13.51 -4.14
C GLN A 5 5.90 12.35 -4.69
N SER A 6 6.15 11.13 -4.21
CA SER A 6 5.40 9.96 -4.62
C SER A 6 3.91 10.17 -4.32
N PRO A 7 2.99 9.81 -5.24
CA PRO A 7 1.56 9.87 -4.96
C PRO A 7 1.13 8.92 -3.82
N LEU A 8 2.02 8.02 -3.39
CA LEU A 8 1.83 7.09 -2.28
C LEU A 8 2.79 7.38 -1.11
N GLY A 9 3.29 8.61 -0.98
CA GLY A 9 4.16 9.02 0.13
C GLY A 9 5.44 8.21 0.23
N ASP A 10 5.59 7.45 1.31
CA ASP A 10 6.75 6.59 1.57
C ASP A 10 6.75 5.32 0.74
N PHE A 11 5.60 4.92 0.20
CA PHE A 11 5.45 3.70 -0.58
C PHE A 11 5.71 3.94 -2.07
N THR A 12 6.14 2.88 -2.75
CA THR A 12 6.48 2.90 -4.18
C THR A 12 5.47 2.17 -5.04
N GLY A 13 4.52 1.48 -4.42
CA GLY A 13 3.48 0.73 -5.12
C GLY A 13 2.33 0.34 -4.20
N GLN A 14 1.26 -0.15 -4.83
CA GLN A 14 0.09 -0.71 -4.18
C GLN A 14 -0.41 -1.89 -5.02
N SER A 15 -1.00 -2.91 -4.40
CA SER A 15 -1.45 -4.10 -5.12
C SER A 15 -2.59 -4.80 -4.40
N ASP A 16 -3.37 -5.51 -5.20
CA ASP A 16 -4.44 -6.42 -4.82
C ASP A 16 -3.89 -7.85 -4.85
N ILE A 17 -4.16 -8.64 -3.80
CA ILE A 17 -3.87 -10.08 -3.73
C ILE A 17 -5.20 -10.83 -3.67
N GLY A 18 -5.30 -11.93 -4.43
CA GLY A 18 -6.50 -12.76 -4.46
C GLY A 18 -7.59 -12.26 -5.39
N ASN A 19 -8.83 -12.69 -5.11
CA ASN A 19 -10.00 -12.37 -5.95
C ASN A 19 -10.89 -11.31 -5.26
N LEU A 20 -10.45 -10.06 -5.31
CA LEU A 20 -11.17 -8.95 -4.70
C LEU A 20 -12.38 -8.51 -5.54
N HIS A 21 -13.54 -8.41 -4.90
CA HIS A 21 -14.75 -7.91 -5.53
C HIS A 21 -14.70 -6.40 -5.82
N HIS A 22 -13.83 -5.66 -5.12
CA HIS A 22 -13.57 -4.25 -5.34
C HIS A 22 -12.06 -4.01 -5.37
N VAL A 23 -11.58 -3.39 -6.44
CA VAL A 23 -10.17 -3.02 -6.61
C VAL A 23 -9.78 -2.02 -5.51
N GLY A 24 -8.65 -2.26 -4.86
CA GLY A 24 -8.16 -1.36 -3.83
C GLY A 24 -7.55 -0.08 -4.40
N SER A 25 -7.52 0.97 -3.59
CA SER A 25 -6.90 2.24 -3.97
C SER A 25 -6.39 3.01 -2.76
N CYS A 26 -5.41 3.88 -2.99
CA CYS A 26 -4.88 4.76 -1.98
C CYS A 26 -4.64 6.17 -2.52
N THR A 27 -4.93 7.15 -1.66
CA THR A 27 -4.50 8.55 -1.78
C THR A 27 -3.66 8.94 -0.58
N TYR A 28 -2.58 9.68 -0.81
CA TYR A 28 -1.73 10.22 0.23
C TYR A 28 -1.83 11.76 0.28
N ASP A 29 -2.12 12.29 1.47
CA ASP A 29 -2.02 13.72 1.79
C ASP A 29 -0.64 14.00 2.41
N ALA A 30 0.19 14.74 1.69
CA ALA A 30 1.54 15.08 2.11
C ALA A 30 1.61 16.08 3.27
N ASP A 31 0.64 17.00 3.37
CA ASP A 31 0.62 18.04 4.40
C ASP A 31 0.24 17.45 5.75
N GLY A 32 -0.78 16.58 5.76
CA GLY A 32 -1.22 15.85 6.96
C GLY A 32 -0.45 14.57 7.25
N GLN A 33 0.35 14.07 6.29
CA GLN A 33 0.95 12.73 6.30
C GLN A 33 -0.09 11.60 6.48
N ILE A 34 -1.25 11.74 5.81
CA ILE A 34 -2.39 10.84 5.97
C ILE A 34 -2.53 9.94 4.73
N TYR A 35 -2.69 8.65 4.98
CA TYR A 35 -3.09 7.67 3.97
C TYR A 35 -4.57 7.37 4.10
N THR A 36 -5.32 7.58 3.02
CA THR A 36 -6.69 7.07 2.89
C THR A 36 -6.64 5.87 1.95
N ILE A 37 -7.02 4.71 2.47
CA ILE A 37 -6.96 3.43 1.77
C ILE A 37 -8.37 2.87 1.68
N THR A 38 -8.82 2.58 0.45
CA THR A 38 -10.01 1.76 0.20
C THR A 38 -9.54 0.37 -0.15
N ALA A 39 -10.02 -0.63 0.59
CA ALA A 39 -9.64 -2.02 0.41
C ALA A 39 -10.87 -2.92 0.55
N ALA A 40 -10.83 -4.06 -0.13
CA ALA A 40 -11.72 -5.19 0.12
C ALA A 40 -10.87 -6.40 0.52
N GLY A 41 -11.54 -7.52 0.75
CA GLY A 41 -10.88 -8.80 1.02
C GLY A 41 -11.52 -9.52 2.18
N ALA A 42 -11.51 -10.85 2.13
CA ALA A 42 -12.10 -11.68 3.18
C ALA A 42 -11.13 -11.89 4.34
N ASN A 43 -9.93 -12.41 4.05
CA ASN A 43 -8.91 -12.76 5.03
C ASN A 43 -7.55 -13.12 4.39
N ILE A 44 -6.58 -13.46 5.23
CA ILE A 44 -5.21 -13.88 4.88
C ILE A 44 -4.82 -15.20 5.58
N TRP A 45 -5.78 -16.12 5.74
CA TRP A 45 -5.61 -17.35 6.50
C TRP A 45 -5.61 -18.60 5.61
N GLY A 46 -4.79 -19.59 5.98
CA GLY A 46 -4.78 -20.89 5.30
C GLY A 46 -4.20 -20.81 3.90
N ASP A 47 -4.98 -21.23 2.91
CA ASP A 47 -4.65 -21.19 1.48
C ASP A 47 -5.31 -19.99 0.77
N HIS A 48 -5.93 -19.07 1.51
CA HIS A 48 -6.67 -17.94 0.96
C HIS A 48 -6.04 -16.60 1.38
N ASP A 49 -5.67 -15.79 0.40
CA ASP A 49 -5.22 -14.41 0.59
C ASP A 49 -6.06 -13.47 -0.27
N ASP A 50 -6.91 -12.66 0.36
CA ASP A 50 -7.65 -11.57 -0.29
C ASP A 50 -7.43 -10.26 0.47
N PHE A 51 -6.65 -9.34 -0.08
CA PHE A 51 -6.42 -8.02 0.52
C PHE A 51 -5.78 -7.03 -0.44
N HIS A 52 -5.88 -5.73 -0.11
CA HIS A 52 -5.13 -4.65 -0.74
C HIS A 52 -4.04 -4.13 0.21
N TYR A 53 -2.86 -3.79 -0.32
CA TYR A 53 -1.75 -3.26 0.48
C TYR A 53 -0.85 -2.30 -0.32
N LEU A 54 -0.14 -1.44 0.42
CA LEU A 54 0.91 -0.56 -0.10
C LEU A 54 2.28 -1.15 0.23
N TRP A 55 3.26 -0.96 -0.66
CA TRP A 55 4.58 -1.57 -0.52
C TRP A 55 5.72 -0.69 -1.02
N ARG A 56 6.89 -0.91 -0.41
CA ARG A 56 8.17 -0.38 -0.85
C ARG A 56 9.21 -1.49 -0.81
N HIS A 57 9.93 -1.68 -1.90
CA HIS A 57 11.07 -2.59 -1.91
C HIS A 57 12.25 -1.97 -1.15
N MET A 58 12.76 -2.68 -0.15
CA MET A 58 13.93 -2.29 0.65
C MET A 58 14.99 -3.39 0.57
N ARG A 59 16.27 -3.00 0.56
CA ARG A 59 17.43 -3.92 0.52
C ARG A 59 18.47 -3.48 1.54
N GLY A 60 19.18 -4.44 2.13
CA GLY A 60 20.18 -4.20 3.17
C GLY A 60 19.58 -4.12 4.57
N ASN A 61 20.28 -3.45 5.49
CA ASN A 61 19.83 -3.27 6.87
C ASN A 61 18.91 -2.05 6.96
N PHE A 62 17.74 -2.23 7.57
CA PHE A 62 16.77 -1.16 7.77
C PHE A 62 16.05 -1.35 9.10
N ILE A 63 15.53 -0.24 9.63
CA ILE A 63 14.61 -0.23 10.77
C ILE A 63 13.28 0.25 10.22
N VAL A 64 12.21 -0.49 10.51
CA VAL A 64 10.82 -0.09 10.28
C VAL A 64 10.23 0.16 11.65
N THR A 65 9.57 1.29 11.81
CA THR A 65 8.94 1.73 13.07
C THR A 65 7.46 1.93 12.88
#